data_AF-A0A954BBP3-F1
#
_entry.id   AF-A0A954BBP3-F1
#
_cell.length_a   1.000
_cell.length_b   1.000
_cell.length_c   1.000
_cell.angle_alpha   90.00
_cell.angle_beta   90.00
_cell.angle_gamma   90.00
#
_symmetry.space_group_name_H-M   'P 1'
#
loop_
_entity.id
_entity.type
_entity.pdbx_description
1 polymer ?
#
loop_
_entity_poly.entity_id
_entity_poly.type
_entity_poly.pdbx_seq_one_letter_code
_entity_poly.pdbx_strand_id
1 'polypeptide(L)'
;ERWFWFDPPFNPGQSVLLHKQPDDMWRIDFQVGWNIDREAMTRDENVEPRIRAMLGDDVEFKKEWYSIYTFQCRRMARFVHGHVIFAGDSAHLVSPFGARGCNGGFADIDNLGWKLDLILKGEAPESLLETYNYEAVVTADENILNSTRSTDFLTPKSTVSEAFRDAVLTLAADHAFARPFVNSGRLSTAVAYPESPLNTPDEDMWEGGVPPGSPPLDAPFGEEWLLDQLNGEFTLVANGYDGGAPEGVRLIDLSTGGGSNVLLNRYDLSPGAACLFRPDQYVAARWKKPTKAKINSALRRAMGK
;
A
#
# COMPACT_ATOMS: atom_id res chain seq x y z
N GLU A 1 -5.90 -17.87 16.34
CA GLU A 1 -7.10 -17.45 15.58
C GLU A 1 -7.46 -16.01 15.97
N ARG A 2 -8.08 -15.23 15.08
CA ARG A 2 -8.56 -13.85 15.36
C ARG A 2 -10.07 -13.86 15.44
N TRP A 3 -10.63 -13.36 16.53
CA TRP A 3 -12.08 -13.31 16.72
C TRP A 3 -12.52 -11.84 16.77
N PHE A 4 -13.57 -11.50 16.02
CA PHE A 4 -14.14 -10.16 15.98
C PHE A 4 -15.65 -10.27 16.22
N TRP A 5 -16.15 -9.60 17.25
CA TRP A 5 -17.57 -9.56 17.56
C TRP A 5 -18.18 -8.21 17.22
N PHE A 6 -19.37 -8.26 16.63
CA PHE A 6 -20.27 -7.12 16.48
C PHE A 6 -21.32 -7.21 17.58
N ASP A 7 -21.38 -6.21 18.45
CA ASP A 7 -22.37 -6.11 19.54
C ASP A 7 -22.44 -7.35 20.45
N PRO A 8 -21.31 -7.79 21.06
CA PRO A 8 -21.35 -8.91 21.98
C PRO A 8 -22.05 -8.53 23.29
N PRO A 9 -22.68 -9.49 23.99
CA PRO A 9 -23.39 -9.22 25.25
C PRO A 9 -22.50 -8.65 26.36
N PHE A 10 -21.18 -8.88 26.29
CA PHE A 10 -20.18 -8.36 27.22
C PHE A 10 -19.65 -6.96 26.84
N ASN A 11 -20.02 -6.41 25.68
CA ASN A 11 -19.74 -5.01 25.30
C ASN A 11 -20.88 -4.45 24.41
N PRO A 12 -22.09 -4.23 24.97
CA PRO A 12 -23.26 -3.89 24.17
C PRO A 12 -23.11 -2.59 23.35
N GLY A 13 -23.63 -2.62 22.13
CA GLY A 13 -23.58 -1.54 21.13
C GLY A 13 -22.19 -1.29 20.54
N GLN A 14 -21.22 -2.14 20.83
CA GLN A 14 -19.80 -1.89 20.52
C GLN A 14 -19.13 -3.15 19.99
N SER A 15 -17.98 -2.99 19.31
CA SER A 15 -17.18 -4.12 18.83
C SER A 15 -16.13 -4.55 19.85
N VAL A 16 -15.72 -5.82 19.78
CA VAL A 16 -14.55 -6.34 20.50
C VAL A 16 -13.74 -7.21 19.55
N LEU A 17 -12.41 -7.12 19.65
CA LEU A 17 -11.47 -7.96 18.92
C LEU A 17 -10.60 -8.74 19.91
N LEU A 18 -10.35 -10.01 19.62
CA LEU A 18 -9.41 -10.87 20.32
C LEU A 18 -8.39 -11.44 19.34
N HIS A 19 -7.12 -11.38 19.71
CA HIS A 19 -6.03 -11.95 18.92
C HIS A 19 -4.98 -12.58 19.82
N LYS A 20 -4.73 -13.88 19.63
CA LYS A 20 -3.56 -14.55 20.22
C LYS A 20 -2.28 -14.05 19.56
N GLN A 21 -1.32 -13.63 20.37
CA GLN A 21 0.01 -13.18 19.97
C GLN A 21 1.05 -14.26 20.35
N PRO A 22 2.31 -14.12 19.91
CA PRO A 22 3.42 -14.92 20.43
C PRO A 22 3.54 -14.84 21.96
N ASP A 23 4.33 -15.75 22.54
CA ASP A 23 4.68 -15.75 23.97
C ASP A 23 3.49 -15.83 24.93
N ASP A 24 2.46 -16.57 24.50
CA ASP A 24 1.19 -16.78 25.23
C ASP A 24 0.44 -15.48 25.60
N MET A 25 0.69 -14.41 24.86
CA MET A 25 0.01 -13.13 25.04
C MET A 25 -1.31 -13.09 24.26
N TRP A 26 -2.30 -12.44 24.85
CA TRP A 26 -3.58 -12.15 24.20
C TRP A 26 -3.80 -10.65 24.12
N ARG A 27 -4.09 -10.16 22.91
CA ARG A 27 -4.51 -8.77 22.69
C ARG A 27 -6.02 -8.71 22.60
N ILE A 28 -6.63 -7.86 23.42
CA ILE A 28 -8.06 -7.58 23.42
C ILE A 28 -8.26 -6.10 23.14
N ASP A 29 -9.02 -5.77 22.10
CA ASP A 29 -9.40 -4.39 21.79
C ASP A 29 -10.90 -4.22 22.04
N PHE A 30 -11.26 -3.45 23.06
CA PHE A 30 -12.64 -3.03 23.29
C PHE A 30 -12.89 -1.70 22.60
N GLN A 31 -13.91 -1.63 21.75
CA GLN A 31 -14.44 -0.33 21.35
C GLN A 31 -15.05 0.33 22.58
N VAL A 32 -14.71 1.61 22.78
CA VAL A 32 -15.20 2.45 23.86
C VAL A 32 -15.85 3.71 23.28
N GLY A 33 -16.71 4.37 24.06
CA GLY A 33 -17.45 5.55 23.59
C GLY A 33 -16.56 6.76 23.34
N TRP A 34 -17.10 7.79 22.68
CA TRP A 34 -16.37 9.03 22.36
C TRP A 34 -16.12 9.92 23.58
N ASN A 35 -17.02 9.89 24.56
CA ASN A 35 -17.00 10.77 25.75
C ASN A 35 -16.44 10.02 26.97
N ILE A 36 -15.25 9.45 26.83
CA ILE A 36 -14.58 8.75 27.93
C ILE A 36 -13.47 9.59 28.56
N ASP A 37 -13.27 9.43 29.87
CA ASP A 37 -12.02 9.82 30.52
C ASP A 37 -10.97 8.75 30.21
N ARG A 38 -9.98 9.10 29.39
CA ARG A 38 -8.94 8.17 28.94
C ARG A 38 -8.06 7.67 30.08
N GLU A 39 -7.74 8.52 31.05
CA GLU A 39 -6.88 8.15 32.16
C GLU A 39 -7.63 7.20 33.10
N ALA A 40 -8.89 7.51 33.42
CA ALA A 40 -9.72 6.62 34.22
C ALA A 40 -9.92 5.27 33.51
N MET A 41 -10.22 5.26 32.22
CA MET A 41 -10.50 4.04 31.45
C MET A 41 -9.32 3.07 31.34
N THR A 42 -8.08 3.51 31.56
CA THR A 42 -6.90 2.64 31.57
C THR A 42 -6.52 2.11 32.96
N ARG A 43 -7.31 2.40 33.99
CA ARG A 43 -7.12 1.84 35.33
C ARG A 43 -7.67 0.42 35.40
N ASP A 44 -7.01 -0.43 36.19
CA ASP A 44 -7.37 -1.84 36.36
C ASP A 44 -8.84 -2.02 36.76
N GLU A 45 -9.32 -1.20 37.70
CA GLU A 45 -10.73 -1.19 38.16
C GLU A 45 -11.77 -0.97 37.04
N ASN A 46 -11.38 -0.37 35.91
CA ASN A 46 -12.26 -0.09 34.77
C ASN A 46 -12.05 -1.07 33.60
N VAL A 47 -10.85 -1.64 33.44
CA VAL A 47 -10.54 -2.57 32.36
C VAL A 47 -10.84 -4.02 32.76
N GLU A 48 -10.45 -4.43 33.96
CA GLU A 48 -10.61 -5.82 34.41
C GLU A 48 -12.06 -6.32 34.35
N PRO A 49 -13.09 -5.54 34.77
CA PRO A 49 -14.47 -5.99 34.64
C PRO A 49 -14.88 -6.32 33.19
N ARG A 50 -14.34 -5.61 32.20
CA ARG A 50 -14.60 -5.88 30.78
C ARG A 50 -13.93 -7.16 30.31
N ILE A 51 -12.69 -7.38 30.74
CA ILE A 51 -11.96 -8.63 30.45
C ILE A 51 -12.66 -9.82 31.11
N ARG A 52 -13.07 -9.69 32.37
CA ARG A 52 -13.79 -10.73 33.13
C ARG A 52 -15.16 -11.04 32.51
N ALA A 53 -15.91 -10.03 32.10
CA ALA A 53 -17.18 -10.22 31.39
C ALA A 53 -17.02 -11.02 30.07
N MET A 54 -15.85 -10.90 29.44
CA MET A 54 -15.54 -11.61 28.19
C MET A 54 -14.98 -13.03 28.42
N LEU A 55 -14.06 -13.20 29.37
CA LEU A 55 -13.33 -14.46 29.58
C LEU A 55 -13.96 -15.36 30.65
N GLY A 56 -14.72 -14.79 31.58
CA GLY A 56 -15.21 -15.44 32.80
C GLY A 56 -14.30 -15.17 34.01
N ASP A 57 -14.88 -15.30 35.20
CA ASP A 57 -14.18 -14.99 36.46
C ASP A 57 -13.05 -15.96 36.78
N ASP A 58 -13.17 -17.22 36.37
CA ASP A 58 -12.21 -18.30 36.67
C ASP A 58 -10.96 -18.29 35.78
N VAL A 59 -10.91 -17.45 34.73
CA VAL A 59 -9.78 -17.42 33.80
C VAL A 59 -8.62 -16.62 34.38
N GLU A 60 -7.50 -17.25 34.66
CA GLU A 60 -6.28 -16.55 35.11
C GLU A 60 -5.63 -15.80 33.94
N PHE A 61 -5.29 -14.54 34.17
CA PHE A 61 -4.50 -13.73 33.24
C PHE A 61 -3.61 -12.75 33.99
N LYS A 62 -2.53 -12.32 33.34
CA LYS A 62 -1.66 -11.25 33.81
C LYS A 62 -1.75 -10.07 32.86
N LYS A 63 -1.90 -8.87 33.43
CA LYS A 63 -1.85 -7.62 32.66
C LYS A 63 -0.44 -7.35 32.17
N GLU A 64 -0.30 -7.16 30.86
CA GLU A 64 0.92 -6.63 30.24
C GLU A 64 0.90 -5.10 30.17
N TRP A 65 -0.08 -4.52 29.45
CA TRP A 65 -0.31 -3.07 29.40
C TRP A 65 -1.72 -2.74 28.94
N TYR A 66 -2.17 -1.52 29.25
CA TYR A 66 -3.40 -0.92 28.72
C TYR A 66 -3.07 0.37 27.98
N SER A 67 -3.73 0.60 26.84
CA SER A 67 -3.66 1.87 26.13
C SER A 67 -5.01 2.16 25.50
N ILE A 68 -5.23 3.45 25.26
CA ILE A 68 -6.37 3.93 24.50
C ILE A 68 -5.83 4.66 23.29
N TYR A 69 -6.30 4.24 22.13
CA TYR A 69 -6.05 4.91 20.87
C TYR A 69 -7.38 5.34 20.25
N THR A 70 -7.31 6.32 19.35
CA THR A 70 -8.48 6.75 18.58
C THR A 70 -8.16 6.60 17.11
N PHE A 71 -9.05 5.95 16.38
CA PHE A 71 -8.93 5.83 14.94
C PHE A 71 -9.09 7.19 14.29
N GLN A 72 -8.11 7.55 13.47
CA GLN A 72 -8.13 8.75 12.66
C GLN A 72 -7.73 8.38 11.24
N CYS A 73 -8.44 8.93 10.27
CA CYS A 73 -8.08 8.90 8.87
C CYS A 73 -7.85 10.34 8.45
N ARG A 74 -6.59 10.77 8.35
CA ARG A 74 -6.23 12.15 8.01
C ARG A 74 -4.82 12.19 7.44
N ARG A 75 -4.52 13.18 6.62
CA ARG A 75 -3.18 13.45 6.14
C ARG A 75 -2.90 14.94 6.09
N MET A 76 -1.62 15.31 5.99
CA MET A 76 -1.22 16.67 5.64
C MET A 76 -1.71 17.03 4.24
N ALA A 77 -1.97 18.32 4.02
CA ALA A 77 -2.31 18.82 2.68
C ALA A 77 -1.15 18.66 1.70
N ARG A 78 0.09 18.83 2.19
CA ARG A 78 1.36 18.67 1.47
C ARG A 78 2.39 18.01 2.39
N PHE A 79 3.19 17.10 1.82
CA PHE A 79 4.21 16.33 2.52
C PHE A 79 5.60 16.95 2.36
N VAL A 80 5.80 17.81 1.36
CA VAL A 80 7.06 18.53 1.11
C VAL A 80 6.88 20.04 1.35
N HIS A 81 7.74 20.59 2.20
CA HIS A 81 7.81 22.00 2.59
C HIS A 81 9.27 22.48 2.47
N GLY A 82 9.71 22.73 1.23
CA GLY A 82 11.12 23.00 0.94
C GLY A 82 11.99 21.79 1.33
N HIS A 83 12.97 22.00 2.21
CA HIS A 83 13.86 20.94 2.68
C HIS A 83 13.30 20.14 3.87
N VAL A 84 12.05 20.37 4.26
CA VAL A 84 11.36 19.60 5.31
C VAL A 84 10.36 18.66 4.65
N ILE A 85 10.54 17.36 4.87
CA ILE A 85 9.78 16.29 4.22
C ILE A 85 9.16 15.39 5.29
N PHE A 86 7.89 15.07 5.15
CA PHE A 86 7.13 14.22 6.08
C PHE A 86 6.77 12.89 5.42
N ALA A 87 6.94 11.79 6.15
CA ALA A 87 6.62 10.43 5.69
C ALA A 87 5.98 9.60 6.83
N GLY A 88 5.22 8.57 6.48
CA GLY A 88 4.54 7.69 7.43
C GLY A 88 3.57 8.45 8.36
N ASP A 89 3.49 8.02 9.62
CA ASP A 89 2.55 8.58 10.61
C ASP A 89 2.72 10.10 10.87
N SER A 90 3.88 10.67 10.53
CA SER A 90 4.10 12.12 10.59
C SER A 90 3.34 12.89 9.50
N ALA A 91 3.00 12.22 8.40
CA ALA A 91 2.33 12.79 7.22
C ALA A 91 0.87 12.34 7.08
N HIS A 92 0.57 11.08 7.43
CA HIS A 92 -0.76 10.50 7.30
C HIS A 92 -1.05 9.48 8.40
N LEU A 93 -2.29 9.48 8.87
CA LEU A 93 -2.82 8.51 9.82
C LEU A 93 -3.99 7.79 9.17
N VAL A 94 -4.04 6.49 9.37
CA VAL A 94 -5.12 5.63 8.91
C VAL A 94 -5.61 4.75 10.06
N SER A 95 -6.87 4.34 9.97
CA SER A 95 -7.39 3.29 10.84
C SER A 95 -6.54 2.01 10.72
N PRO A 96 -6.26 1.27 11.81
CA PRO A 96 -5.40 0.10 11.77
C PRO A 96 -6.02 -1.09 11.02
N PHE A 97 -7.32 -1.01 10.70
CA PHE A 97 -7.97 -2.00 9.84
C PHE A 97 -7.37 -1.97 8.43
N GLY A 98 -6.88 -3.13 7.98
CA GLY A 98 -6.21 -3.28 6.68
C GLY A 98 -4.69 -3.11 6.70
N ALA A 99 -4.08 -2.89 7.87
CA ALA A 99 -2.62 -2.81 8.04
C ALA A 99 -1.94 -1.75 7.14
N ARG A 100 -2.54 -0.56 6.98
CA ARG A 100 -2.08 0.45 6.01
C ARG A 100 -1.09 1.48 6.55
N GLY A 101 -1.04 1.72 7.88
CA GLY A 101 -0.21 2.78 8.46
C GLY A 101 1.29 2.54 8.23
N CYS A 102 1.84 1.51 8.87
CA CYS A 102 3.26 1.16 8.74
C CYS A 102 3.66 0.82 7.29
N ASN A 103 2.83 0.08 6.56
CA ASN A 103 3.09 -0.23 5.15
C ASN A 103 3.09 1.02 4.26
N GLY A 104 2.23 2.00 4.53
CA GLY A 104 2.26 3.29 3.84
C GLY A 104 3.55 4.06 4.10
N GLY A 105 4.06 4.02 5.33
CA GLY A 105 5.37 4.59 5.67
C GLY A 105 6.53 3.94 4.91
N PHE A 106 6.52 2.62 4.71
CA PHE A 106 7.53 1.96 3.87
C PHE A 106 7.42 2.39 2.41
N ALA A 107 6.21 2.43 1.86
CA ALA A 107 5.99 2.90 0.49
C ALA A 107 6.44 4.36 0.28
N ASP A 108 6.25 5.23 1.28
CA ASP A 108 6.75 6.60 1.23
C ASP A 108 8.28 6.65 1.10
N ILE A 109 8.99 5.83 1.89
CA ILE A 109 10.46 5.83 1.89
C ILE A 109 11.03 5.18 0.63
N ASP A 110 10.42 4.11 0.13
CA ASP A 110 10.81 3.51 -1.16
C ASP A 110 10.65 4.53 -2.30
N ASN A 111 9.59 5.34 -2.28
CA ASN A 111 9.37 6.41 -3.25
C ASN A 111 10.37 7.58 -3.08
N LEU A 112 10.65 7.99 -1.85
CA LEU A 112 11.45 9.17 -1.54
C LEU A 112 12.96 8.91 -1.65
N GLY A 113 13.43 7.73 -1.26
CA GLY A 113 14.85 7.43 -1.05
C GLY A 113 15.70 7.65 -2.30
N TRP A 114 15.28 7.08 -3.43
CA TRP A 114 16.03 7.22 -4.70
C TRP A 114 15.99 8.66 -5.24
N LYS A 115 14.87 9.39 -5.02
CA LYS A 115 14.73 10.78 -5.44
C LYS A 115 15.70 11.68 -4.68
N LEU A 116 15.80 11.49 -3.36
CA LEU A 116 16.76 12.21 -2.52
C LEU A 116 18.20 11.87 -2.90
N ASP A 117 18.51 10.60 -3.16
CA ASP A 117 19.86 10.19 -3.58
C ASP A 117 20.30 10.90 -4.87
N LEU A 118 19.44 10.95 -5.90
CA LEU A 118 19.74 11.66 -7.14
C LEU A 118 19.93 13.18 -6.94
N ILE A 119 19.11 13.81 -6.09
CA ILE A 119 19.23 15.23 -5.79
C ILE A 119 20.55 15.52 -5.06
N LEU A 120 20.89 14.72 -4.05
CA LEU A 120 22.11 14.88 -3.26
C LEU A 120 23.39 14.68 -4.09
N LYS A 121 23.34 13.82 -5.12
CA LYS A 121 24.44 13.64 -6.09
C LYS A 121 24.51 14.75 -7.15
N GLY A 122 23.54 15.67 -7.20
CA GLY A 122 23.43 16.68 -8.25
C GLY A 122 22.96 16.11 -9.59
N GLU A 123 22.41 14.90 -9.59
CA GLU A 123 21.93 14.19 -10.77
C GLU A 123 20.47 14.47 -11.08
N ALA A 124 19.69 15.06 -10.18
CA ALA A 124 18.31 15.49 -10.42
C ALA A 124 18.02 16.86 -9.78
N PRO A 125 17.08 17.65 -10.33
CA PRO A 125 16.69 18.91 -9.72
C PRO A 125 15.86 18.68 -8.46
N GLU A 126 15.87 19.66 -7.53
CA GLU A 126 15.05 19.62 -6.31
C GLU A 126 13.54 19.49 -6.60
N SER A 127 13.08 19.95 -7.76
CA SER A 127 11.69 19.79 -8.22
C SER A 127 11.25 18.33 -8.33
N LEU A 128 12.17 17.36 -8.37
CA LEU A 128 11.83 15.94 -8.29
C LEU A 128 11.10 15.59 -6.98
N LEU A 129 11.33 16.32 -5.88
CA LEU A 129 10.60 16.13 -4.61
C LEU A 129 9.11 16.44 -4.71
N GLU A 130 8.71 17.35 -5.60
CA GLU A 130 7.28 17.62 -5.81
C GLU A 130 6.54 16.40 -6.37
N THR A 131 7.27 15.50 -7.05
CA THR A 131 6.70 14.22 -7.51
C THR A 131 6.49 13.24 -6.36
N TYR A 132 7.37 13.24 -5.34
CA TYR A 132 7.12 12.50 -4.10
C TYR A 132 5.88 13.05 -3.39
N ASN A 133 5.77 14.38 -3.25
CA ASN A 133 4.58 14.99 -2.65
C ASN A 133 3.30 14.57 -3.36
N TYR A 134 3.29 14.58 -4.70
CA TYR A 134 2.13 14.15 -5.48
C TYR A 134 1.80 12.67 -5.27
N GLU A 135 2.77 11.77 -5.49
CA GLU A 135 2.56 10.31 -5.42
C GLU A 135 2.20 9.84 -4.00
N ALA A 136 2.87 10.37 -2.97
CA ALA A 136 2.58 10.02 -1.58
C ALA A 136 1.18 10.50 -1.14
N VAL A 137 0.72 11.66 -1.63
CA VAL A 137 -0.65 12.13 -1.37
C VAL A 137 -1.69 11.21 -2.03
N VAL A 138 -1.46 10.76 -3.26
CA VAL A 138 -2.33 9.79 -3.94
C VAL A 138 -2.42 8.49 -3.13
N THR A 139 -1.28 7.96 -2.68
CA THR A 139 -1.22 6.76 -1.85
C THR A 139 -1.93 6.93 -0.51
N ALA A 140 -1.73 8.07 0.16
CA ALA A 140 -2.41 8.37 1.41
C ALA A 140 -3.93 8.50 1.21
N ASP A 141 -4.40 9.13 0.14
CA ASP A 141 -5.83 9.27 -0.17
C ASP A 141 -6.49 7.92 -0.46
N GLU A 142 -5.84 7.04 -1.24
CA GLU A 142 -6.34 5.69 -1.48
C GLU A 142 -6.41 4.88 -0.18
N ASN A 143 -5.37 4.95 0.65
CA ASN A 143 -5.35 4.25 1.94
C ASN A 143 -6.43 4.78 2.88
N ILE A 144 -6.62 6.10 2.97
CA ILE A 144 -7.67 6.73 3.78
C ILE A 144 -9.06 6.33 3.30
N LEU A 145 -9.31 6.33 1.98
CA LEU A 145 -10.59 5.91 1.40
C LEU A 145 -10.93 4.48 1.80
N ASN A 146 -9.98 3.57 1.63
CA ASN A 146 -10.18 2.16 1.95
C ASN A 146 -10.33 1.92 3.46
N SER A 147 -9.47 2.53 4.28
CA SER A 147 -9.57 2.45 5.75
C SER A 147 -10.88 3.03 6.30
N THR A 148 -11.39 4.10 5.67
CA THR A 148 -12.69 4.69 6.05
C THR A 148 -13.83 3.73 5.73
N ARG A 149 -13.85 3.13 4.54
CA ARG A 149 -14.85 2.12 4.16
C ARG A 149 -14.83 0.91 5.11
N SER A 150 -13.65 0.44 5.50
CA SER A 150 -13.52 -0.64 6.48
C SER A 150 -14.06 -0.24 7.84
N THR A 151 -13.70 0.96 8.31
CA THR A 151 -14.17 1.47 9.60
C THR A 151 -15.68 1.65 9.62
N ASP A 152 -16.27 2.22 8.57
CA ASP A 152 -17.73 2.42 8.47
C ASP A 152 -18.51 1.10 8.38
N PHE A 153 -17.92 0.06 7.78
CA PHE A 153 -18.52 -1.28 7.78
C PHE A 153 -18.42 -1.95 9.16
N LEU A 154 -17.29 -1.82 9.84
CA LEU A 154 -17.08 -2.44 11.15
C LEU A 154 -17.90 -1.75 12.25
N THR A 155 -17.97 -0.42 12.20
CA THR A 155 -18.69 0.42 13.15
C THR A 155 -19.68 1.33 12.40
N PRO A 156 -20.86 0.81 12.02
CA PRO A 156 -21.87 1.58 11.30
C PRO A 156 -22.29 2.83 12.07
N LYS A 157 -22.43 3.95 11.35
CA LYS A 157 -22.82 5.26 11.92
C LYS A 157 -24.31 5.59 11.70
N SER A 158 -25.04 4.70 11.01
CA SER A 158 -26.45 4.89 10.68
C SER A 158 -27.16 3.54 10.60
N THR A 159 -28.49 3.54 10.80
CA THR A 159 -29.34 2.35 10.65
C THR A 159 -29.30 1.75 9.25
N VAL A 160 -29.09 2.58 8.22
CA VAL A 160 -28.94 2.11 6.83
C VAL A 160 -27.61 1.39 6.64
N SER A 161 -26.51 1.93 7.17
CA SER A 161 -25.19 1.30 7.12
C SER A 161 -25.17 -0.02 7.89
N GLU A 162 -25.88 -0.07 9.03
CA GLU A 162 -26.04 -1.27 9.83
C GLU A 162 -26.82 -2.36 9.08
N ALA A 163 -28.00 -2.03 8.55
CA ALA A 163 -28.80 -2.96 7.75
C ALA A 163 -28.03 -3.49 6.53
N PHE A 164 -27.25 -2.62 5.87
CA PHE A 164 -26.37 -3.02 4.77
C PHE A 164 -25.30 -4.02 5.22
N ARG A 165 -24.58 -3.72 6.31
CA ARG A 165 -23.56 -4.62 6.89
C ARG A 165 -24.17 -5.99 7.21
N ASP A 166 -25.30 -6.02 7.90
CA ASP A 166 -25.91 -7.25 8.37
C ASP A 166 -26.42 -8.11 7.20
N ALA A 167 -26.97 -7.49 6.16
CA ALA A 167 -27.33 -8.17 4.93
C ALA A 167 -26.09 -8.76 4.22
N VAL A 168 -25.00 -8.00 4.14
CA VAL A 168 -23.73 -8.49 3.56
C VAL A 168 -23.20 -9.69 4.34
N LEU A 169 -23.15 -9.60 5.67
CA LEU A 169 -22.64 -10.69 6.53
C LEU A 169 -23.51 -11.95 6.42
N THR A 170 -24.83 -11.79 6.39
CA THR A 170 -25.79 -12.90 6.22
C THR A 170 -25.60 -13.57 4.86
N LEU A 171 -25.55 -12.80 3.78
CA LEU A 171 -25.44 -13.33 2.42
C LEU A 171 -24.04 -13.91 2.13
N ALA A 172 -22.98 -13.35 2.71
CA ALA A 172 -21.60 -13.77 2.43
C ALA A 172 -21.29 -15.19 2.91
N ALA A 173 -22.06 -15.72 3.87
CA ALA A 173 -21.98 -17.11 4.32
C ALA A 173 -22.17 -18.07 3.14
N ASP A 174 -23.26 -17.89 2.39
CA ASP A 174 -23.71 -18.83 1.35
C ASP A 174 -23.46 -18.35 -0.08
N HIS A 175 -23.28 -17.03 -0.29
CA HIS A 175 -23.22 -16.45 -1.62
C HIS A 175 -21.90 -15.73 -1.91
N ALA A 176 -21.16 -16.24 -2.90
CA ALA A 176 -19.86 -15.71 -3.29
C ALA A 176 -19.89 -14.24 -3.72
N PHE A 177 -20.99 -13.76 -4.32
CA PHE A 177 -21.10 -12.37 -4.78
C PHE A 177 -21.15 -11.35 -3.62
N ALA A 178 -21.55 -11.77 -2.42
CA ALA A 178 -21.64 -10.89 -1.25
C ALA A 178 -20.29 -10.71 -0.55
N ARG A 179 -19.37 -11.68 -0.69
CA ARG A 179 -18.05 -11.68 -0.02
C ARG A 179 -17.18 -10.46 -0.37
N PRO A 180 -17.13 -9.95 -1.63
CA PRO A 180 -16.40 -8.73 -1.95
C PRO A 180 -16.91 -7.47 -1.24
N PHE A 181 -18.18 -7.46 -0.78
CA PHE A 181 -18.75 -6.34 -0.02
C PHE A 181 -18.38 -6.36 1.46
N VAL A 182 -17.74 -7.45 1.94
CA VAL A 182 -17.16 -7.51 3.27
C VAL A 182 -15.95 -6.57 3.28
N ASN A 183 -16.22 -5.31 3.61
CA ASN A 183 -15.25 -4.22 3.58
C ASN A 183 -14.23 -4.29 4.72
N SER A 184 -14.13 -5.40 5.47
CA SER A 184 -13.06 -5.61 6.46
C SER A 184 -11.69 -5.95 5.84
N GLY A 185 -11.64 -6.13 4.51
CA GLY A 185 -10.44 -5.91 3.68
C GLY A 185 -9.79 -7.16 3.07
N ARG A 186 -9.42 -7.03 1.79
CA ARG A 186 -8.21 -7.61 1.18
C ARG A 186 -6.98 -6.81 1.66
N LEU A 187 -5.80 -7.44 1.68
CA LEU A 187 -4.51 -6.85 2.05
C LEU A 187 -4.13 -5.66 1.14
N SER A 188 -3.31 -4.74 1.66
CA SER A 188 -2.80 -3.56 0.94
C SER A 188 -2.25 -3.93 -0.43
N THR A 189 -2.90 -3.47 -1.49
CA THR A 189 -2.37 -3.52 -2.86
C THR A 189 -1.47 -2.31 -3.08
N ALA A 190 -0.45 -2.45 -3.90
CA ALA A 190 0.33 -1.30 -4.35
C ALA A 190 -0.56 -0.33 -5.14
N VAL A 191 -0.32 0.97 -4.95
CA VAL A 191 -1.09 2.07 -5.56
C VAL A 191 -0.50 2.38 -6.92
N ALA A 192 -1.34 2.66 -7.92
CA ALA A 192 -0.86 3.13 -9.22
C ALA A 192 -0.91 4.67 -9.30
N TYR A 193 0.04 5.26 -10.02
CA TYR A 193 0.17 6.69 -10.26
C TYR A 193 0.06 7.02 -11.75
N PRO A 194 -1.07 6.76 -12.43
CA PRO A 194 -1.19 6.95 -13.89
C PRO A 194 -0.90 8.40 -14.33
N GLU A 195 -1.21 9.36 -13.47
CA GLU A 195 -1.01 10.80 -13.70
C GLU A 195 0.31 11.33 -13.14
N SER A 196 1.23 10.46 -12.68
CA SER A 196 2.54 10.92 -12.21
C SER A 196 3.28 11.69 -13.31
N PRO A 197 3.88 12.86 -12.98
CA PRO A 197 4.69 13.61 -13.94
C PRO A 197 5.95 12.86 -14.40
N LEU A 198 6.33 11.79 -13.70
CA LEU A 198 7.47 10.94 -14.06
C LEU A 198 7.15 9.94 -15.18
N ASN A 199 5.87 9.74 -15.50
CA ASN A 199 5.44 8.81 -16.53
C ASN A 199 5.65 9.40 -17.93
N THR A 200 6.24 8.62 -18.83
CA THR A 200 6.16 8.92 -20.26
C THR A 200 4.89 8.30 -20.82
N PRO A 201 3.96 9.10 -21.39
CA PRO A 201 2.73 8.58 -21.98
C PRO A 201 3.01 7.56 -23.09
N ASP A 202 2.12 6.58 -23.23
CA ASP A 202 2.18 5.64 -24.34
C ASP A 202 1.96 6.38 -25.67
N GLU A 203 2.84 6.12 -26.64
CA GLU A 203 2.68 6.55 -28.03
C GLU A 203 2.19 5.39 -28.94
N ASP A 204 2.42 4.16 -28.50
CA ASP A 204 2.04 2.93 -29.21
C ASP A 204 0.63 2.46 -28.77
N MET A 205 -0.02 1.66 -29.61
CA MET A 205 -1.25 0.96 -29.24
C MET A 205 -0.91 -0.30 -28.44
N TRP A 206 -1.50 -0.44 -27.26
CA TRP A 206 -1.30 -1.58 -26.36
C TRP A 206 -2.59 -2.36 -26.18
N GLU A 207 -2.51 -3.69 -26.36
CA GLU A 207 -3.61 -4.62 -26.08
C GLU A 207 -3.49 -5.23 -24.67
N GLY A 208 -2.31 -5.09 -24.04
CA GLY A 208 -2.03 -5.55 -22.69
C GLY A 208 -0.82 -4.85 -22.06
N GLY A 209 -0.17 -5.55 -21.12
CA GLY A 209 1.00 -5.05 -20.42
C GLY A 209 0.68 -4.15 -19.23
N VAL A 210 1.70 -3.87 -18.43
CA VAL A 210 1.63 -2.96 -17.28
C VAL A 210 1.87 -1.52 -17.77
N PRO A 211 0.91 -0.59 -17.62
CA PRO A 211 1.06 0.77 -18.14
C PRO A 211 1.95 1.64 -17.24
N PRO A 212 2.49 2.76 -17.76
CA PRO A 212 3.25 3.74 -16.97
C PRO A 212 2.51 4.18 -15.70
N GLY A 213 3.27 4.37 -14.62
CA GLY A 213 2.76 4.69 -13.29
C GLY A 213 2.24 3.50 -12.51
N SER A 214 2.19 2.29 -13.09
CA SER A 214 1.70 1.12 -12.37
C SER A 214 2.83 0.38 -11.64
N PRO A 215 2.50 -0.25 -10.49
CA PRO A 215 3.44 -1.14 -9.83
C PRO A 215 3.75 -2.35 -10.73
N PRO A 216 4.95 -2.92 -10.61
CA PRO A 216 5.36 -4.05 -11.42
C PRO A 216 4.56 -5.30 -11.05
N LEU A 217 4.30 -6.15 -12.05
CA LEU A 217 3.88 -7.53 -11.82
C LEU A 217 5.14 -8.40 -11.81
N ASP A 218 5.30 -9.22 -10.78
CA ASP A 218 6.42 -10.16 -10.74
C ASP A 218 6.34 -11.15 -11.91
N ALA A 219 7.38 -11.92 -12.18
CA ALA A 219 7.36 -13.06 -13.11
C ALA A 219 8.62 -13.91 -12.90
N PRO A 220 8.59 -15.21 -13.22
CA PRO A 220 9.80 -16.03 -13.23
C PRO A 220 10.86 -15.42 -14.15
N PHE A 221 12.09 -15.30 -13.65
CA PHE A 221 13.26 -14.80 -14.36
C PHE A 221 14.47 -15.71 -14.08
N GLY A 222 14.74 -16.65 -14.98
CA GLY A 222 15.74 -17.69 -14.72
C GLY A 222 15.33 -18.58 -13.54
N GLU A 223 16.19 -18.69 -12.53
CA GLU A 223 15.90 -19.34 -11.24
C GLU A 223 15.38 -18.37 -10.17
N GLU A 224 15.29 -17.07 -10.49
CA GLU A 224 14.87 -15.99 -9.61
C GLU A 224 13.53 -15.37 -10.08
N TRP A 225 13.20 -14.20 -9.53
CA TRP A 225 11.98 -13.45 -9.83
C TRP A 225 12.32 -12.07 -10.38
N LEU A 226 11.46 -11.53 -11.25
CA LEU A 226 11.67 -10.24 -11.90
C LEU A 226 11.83 -9.12 -10.87
N LEU A 227 11.01 -9.09 -9.82
CA LEU A 227 11.06 -7.99 -8.84
C LEU A 227 12.42 -7.86 -8.16
N ASP A 228 13.11 -8.98 -7.93
CA ASP A 228 14.46 -8.99 -7.35
C ASP A 228 15.49 -8.30 -8.27
N GLN A 229 15.20 -8.22 -9.57
CA GLN A 229 16.07 -7.59 -10.56
C GLN A 229 15.82 -6.10 -10.78
N LEU A 230 14.72 -5.55 -10.25
CA LEU A 230 14.26 -4.18 -10.55
C LEU A 230 14.58 -3.16 -9.45
N ASN A 231 15.19 -3.57 -8.34
CA ASN A 231 15.35 -2.72 -7.17
C ASN A 231 16.57 -1.78 -7.27
N GLY A 232 16.40 -0.53 -6.83
CA GLY A 232 17.51 0.37 -6.46
C GLY A 232 18.16 1.16 -7.60
N GLU A 233 17.87 0.84 -8.87
CA GLU A 233 18.38 1.58 -10.03
C GLU A 233 17.37 1.59 -11.18
N PHE A 234 17.53 2.54 -12.11
CA PHE A 234 16.74 2.53 -13.33
C PHE A 234 17.07 1.28 -14.16
N THR A 235 16.05 0.55 -14.57
CA THR A 235 16.22 -0.70 -15.30
C THR A 235 15.42 -0.68 -16.59
N LEU A 236 16.09 -0.90 -17.72
CA LEU A 236 15.49 -1.12 -19.03
C LEU A 236 15.34 -2.63 -19.25
N VAL A 237 14.12 -3.14 -19.22
CA VAL A 237 13.82 -4.53 -19.59
C VAL A 237 13.38 -4.56 -21.04
N ALA A 238 14.09 -5.30 -21.87
CA ALA A 238 13.85 -5.37 -23.30
C ALA A 238 13.76 -6.81 -23.81
N ASN A 239 13.14 -7.00 -24.96
CA ASN A 239 13.12 -8.29 -25.66
C ASN A 239 13.78 -8.14 -27.03
N GLY A 240 15.11 -8.23 -27.11
CA GLY A 240 15.85 -8.15 -28.37
C GLY A 240 16.00 -6.73 -28.91
N TYR A 241 16.09 -5.74 -28.03
CA TYR A 241 16.45 -4.37 -28.41
C TYR A 241 17.98 -4.21 -28.50
N ASP A 242 18.48 -3.73 -29.65
CA ASP A 242 19.91 -3.66 -29.97
C ASP A 242 20.55 -2.28 -29.73
N GLY A 243 19.78 -1.27 -29.35
CA GLY A 243 20.29 0.10 -29.20
C GLY A 243 21.00 0.41 -27.86
N GLY A 244 21.05 -0.56 -26.94
CA GLY A 244 21.70 -0.46 -25.63
C GLY A 244 20.97 0.45 -24.63
N ALA A 245 21.39 0.40 -23.36
CA ALA A 245 20.85 1.28 -22.33
C ALA A 245 21.64 2.61 -22.21
N PRO A 246 21.00 3.70 -21.74
CA PRO A 246 21.69 4.90 -21.31
C PRO A 246 22.70 4.62 -20.18
N GLU A 247 23.64 5.55 -19.98
CA GLU A 247 24.54 5.50 -18.81
C GLU A 247 23.72 5.56 -17.51
N GLY A 248 24.10 4.75 -16.52
CA GLY A 248 23.38 4.66 -15.24
C GLY A 248 22.05 3.89 -15.29
N VAL A 249 21.73 3.23 -16.42
CA VAL A 249 20.55 2.37 -16.55
C VAL A 249 20.99 0.93 -16.77
N ARG A 250 20.52 0.01 -15.92
CA ARG A 250 20.74 -1.43 -16.09
C ARG A 250 19.92 -1.95 -17.27
N LEU A 251 20.52 -2.75 -18.14
CA LEU A 251 19.82 -3.43 -19.23
C LEU A 251 19.57 -4.90 -18.87
N ILE A 252 18.33 -5.34 -18.99
CA ILE A 252 17.94 -6.75 -18.96
C ILE A 252 17.36 -7.10 -20.33
N ASP A 253 18.10 -7.84 -21.15
CA ASP A 253 17.62 -8.32 -22.44
C ASP A 253 17.14 -9.77 -22.34
N LEU A 254 15.82 -9.92 -22.34
CA LEU A 254 15.11 -11.19 -22.23
C LEU A 254 15.37 -12.13 -23.41
N SER A 255 15.83 -11.61 -24.56
CA SER A 255 16.19 -12.44 -25.72
C SER A 255 17.49 -13.22 -25.51
N THR A 256 18.32 -12.79 -24.56
CA THR A 256 19.62 -13.40 -24.25
C THR A 256 19.58 -14.38 -23.09
N GLY A 257 18.48 -14.43 -22.34
CA GLY A 257 18.27 -15.32 -21.21
C GLY A 257 17.27 -14.78 -20.19
N GLY A 258 16.76 -15.64 -19.30
CA GLY A 258 15.87 -15.26 -18.19
C GLY A 258 14.43 -14.90 -18.57
N GLY A 259 14.13 -14.63 -19.84
CA GLY A 259 12.77 -14.35 -20.32
C GLY A 259 11.84 -15.55 -20.26
N SER A 260 10.96 -15.58 -19.26
CA SER A 260 9.85 -16.54 -19.25
C SER A 260 8.70 -16.05 -20.14
N ASN A 261 7.93 -16.98 -20.72
CA ASN A 261 6.70 -16.65 -21.45
C ASN A 261 5.72 -15.87 -20.57
N VAL A 262 5.72 -16.12 -19.26
CA VAL A 262 4.88 -15.39 -18.29
C VAL A 262 5.29 -13.92 -18.24
N LEU A 263 6.59 -13.62 -18.16
CA LEU A 263 7.11 -12.25 -18.14
C LEU A 263 6.77 -11.52 -19.45
N LEU A 264 7.09 -12.14 -20.59
CA LEU A 264 6.82 -11.56 -21.92
C LEU A 264 5.33 -11.22 -22.10
N ASN A 265 4.43 -12.10 -21.66
CA ASN A 265 3.00 -11.87 -21.74
C ASN A 265 2.50 -10.83 -20.73
N ARG A 266 2.99 -10.83 -19.48
CA ARG A 266 2.59 -9.87 -18.44
C ARG A 266 2.90 -8.43 -18.81
N TYR A 267 4.01 -8.20 -19.50
CA TYR A 267 4.45 -6.88 -19.92
C TYR A 267 4.21 -6.59 -21.40
N ASP A 268 3.63 -7.54 -22.14
CA ASP A 268 3.38 -7.43 -23.58
C ASP A 268 4.65 -7.02 -24.37
N LEU A 269 5.77 -7.66 -24.01
CA LEU A 269 7.10 -7.41 -24.59
C LEU A 269 7.30 -8.24 -25.85
N SER A 270 6.67 -7.83 -26.95
CA SER A 270 6.94 -8.39 -28.29
C SER A 270 8.42 -8.21 -28.70
N PRO A 271 8.95 -8.98 -29.66
CA PRO A 271 10.31 -8.77 -30.15
C PRO A 271 10.57 -7.31 -30.55
N GLY A 272 11.66 -6.74 -30.03
CA GLY A 272 12.06 -5.34 -30.14
C GLY A 272 11.46 -4.40 -29.08
N ALA A 273 10.48 -4.85 -28.29
CA ALA A 273 9.83 -4.00 -27.28
C ALA A 273 10.71 -3.81 -26.03
N ALA A 274 10.45 -2.72 -25.29
CA ALA A 274 11.14 -2.44 -24.03
C ALA A 274 10.23 -1.69 -23.03
N CYS A 275 10.55 -1.85 -21.75
CA CYS A 275 9.92 -1.18 -20.62
C CYS A 275 11.02 -0.59 -19.72
N LEU A 276 10.87 0.67 -19.33
CA LEU A 276 11.76 1.37 -18.41
C LEU A 276 11.11 1.38 -17.02
N PHE A 277 11.83 0.88 -16.02
CA PHE A 277 11.45 0.87 -14.61
C PHE A 277 12.26 1.88 -13.82
N ARG A 278 11.62 2.50 -12.83
CA ARG A 278 12.25 3.38 -11.83
C ARG A 278 12.97 2.56 -10.75
N PRO A 279 13.84 3.18 -9.93
CA PRO A 279 14.47 2.51 -8.79
C PRO A 279 13.49 1.96 -7.74
N ASP A 280 12.29 2.53 -7.64
CA ASP A 280 11.18 2.04 -6.81
C ASP A 280 10.26 1.06 -7.57
N GLN A 281 10.76 0.50 -8.67
CA GLN A 281 10.17 -0.53 -9.53
C GLN A 281 8.91 -0.12 -10.33
N TYR A 282 8.43 1.11 -10.24
CA TYR A 282 7.30 1.55 -11.04
C TYR A 282 7.67 1.64 -12.53
N VAL A 283 6.72 1.29 -13.40
CA VAL A 283 6.90 1.47 -14.84
C VAL A 283 6.92 2.97 -15.16
N ALA A 284 8.05 3.46 -15.67
CA ALA A 284 8.19 4.86 -16.10
C ALA A 284 7.75 5.06 -17.55
N ALA A 285 8.01 4.08 -18.42
CA ALA A 285 7.73 4.17 -19.85
C ALA A 285 7.75 2.78 -20.50
N ARG A 286 7.09 2.63 -21.65
CA ARG A 286 7.13 1.40 -22.45
C ARG A 286 7.02 1.70 -23.94
N TRP A 287 7.57 0.82 -24.77
CA TRP A 287 7.58 0.95 -26.23
C TRP A 287 7.49 -0.41 -26.93
N LYS A 288 6.80 -0.45 -28.07
CA LYS A 288 6.88 -1.58 -29.01
C LYS A 288 8.13 -1.51 -29.88
N LYS A 289 8.58 -0.29 -30.20
CA LYS A 289 9.77 0.00 -31.01
C LYS A 289 10.53 1.19 -30.41
N PRO A 290 11.32 0.97 -29.35
CA PRO A 290 12.07 2.02 -28.69
C PRO A 290 13.18 2.55 -29.61
N THR A 291 13.53 3.82 -29.41
CA THR A 291 14.77 4.40 -29.93
C THR A 291 15.59 4.92 -28.77
N LYS A 292 16.92 5.02 -28.95
CA LYS A 292 17.80 5.56 -27.90
C LYS A 292 17.38 6.98 -27.48
N ALA A 293 16.89 7.79 -28.42
CA ALA A 293 16.36 9.12 -28.14
C ALA A 293 15.09 9.08 -27.26
N LYS A 294 14.14 8.17 -27.56
CA LYS A 294 12.93 7.99 -26.74
C LYS A 294 13.26 7.52 -25.33
N ILE A 295 14.17 6.55 -25.19
CA ILE A 295 14.60 6.04 -23.89
C ILE A 295 15.29 7.15 -23.07
N ASN A 296 16.22 7.90 -23.68
CA ASN A 296 16.88 9.02 -23.00
C ASN A 296 15.89 10.11 -22.56
N SER A 297 14.89 10.41 -23.39
CA SER A 297 13.84 11.38 -23.06
C SER A 297 12.99 10.91 -21.87
N ALA A 298 12.59 9.64 -21.86
CA ALA A 298 11.83 9.05 -20.76
C ALA A 298 12.64 8.97 -19.46
N LEU A 299 13.92 8.60 -19.54
CA LEU A 299 14.82 8.61 -18.38
C LEU A 299 14.93 10.02 -17.79
N ARG A 300 15.15 11.04 -18.63
CA ARG A 300 15.18 12.43 -18.17
C ARG A 300 13.89 12.84 -17.47
N ARG A 301 12.73 12.54 -18.06
CA ARG A 301 11.43 12.79 -17.43
C ARG A 301 11.31 12.06 -16.08
N ALA A 302 11.70 10.79 -16.02
CA ALA A 302 11.64 10.00 -14.79
C ALA A 302 12.61 10.53 -13.70
N MET A 303 13.65 11.27 -14.08
CA MET A 303 14.54 12.02 -13.17
C MET A 303 14.05 13.46 -12.89
N GLY A 304 12.89 13.88 -13.40
CA GLY A 304 12.35 15.23 -13.24
C GLY A 304 13.03 16.32 -14.09
N LYS A 305 13.66 15.95 -15.22
CA LYS A 305 14.44 16.83 -16.13
C LYS A 305 13.84 17.04 -17.52
#